data_AF-A0A954WRM6-F1
#
_entry.id   AF-A0A954WRM6-F1
#
_cell.length_a   1.000
_cell.length_b   1.000
_cell.length_c   1.000
_cell.angle_alpha   90.00
_cell.angle_beta   90.00
_cell.angle_gamma   90.00
#
_symmetry.space_group_name_H-M   'P 1'
#
loop_
_entity.id
_entity.type
_entity.pdbx_description
1 polymer ?
#
loop_
_entity_poly.entity_id
_entity_poly.type
_entity_poly.pdbx_seq_one_letter_code
_entity_poly.pdbx_strand_id
1 'polypeptide(L)'
;MSDFLHVPVGDANLSGVFNGSDLIEIFTAAEYDDEIPGNSSRAEGDWNCDAEFDSSDLLRAFQAGRYSRASRQSQEVAAARSTIIGHELETERPAAGRSA
;
A
#
# COMPACT_ATOMS: atom_id res chain seq x y z
N MET A 1 4.60 11.03 19.60
CA MET A 1 3.26 11.26 19.04
C MET A 1 2.78 9.93 18.48
N SER A 2 1.66 9.39 18.97
CA SER A 2 1.23 8.02 18.68
C SER A 2 0.53 7.92 17.32
N ASP A 3 1.05 7.02 16.49
CA ASP A 3 0.60 6.58 15.17
C ASP A 3 -0.75 5.82 15.29
N PHE A 4 -1.85 6.55 15.55
CA PHE A 4 -3.15 5.93 15.88
C PHE A 4 -3.87 5.33 14.67
N LEU A 5 -3.40 5.62 13.46
CA LEU A 5 -3.82 4.94 12.24
C LEU A 5 -2.52 4.32 11.71
N HIS A 6 -2.40 3.00 11.64
CA HIS A 6 -1.22 2.31 11.08
C HIS A 6 -1.12 2.54 9.56
N VAL A 7 -1.17 3.79 9.11
CA VAL A 7 -1.08 4.19 7.71
C VAL A 7 0.41 4.19 7.38
N PRO A 8 0.85 3.35 6.42
CA PRO A 8 2.24 3.34 6.02
C PRO A 8 2.71 4.73 5.60
N VAL A 9 3.95 5.08 5.94
CA VAL A 9 4.62 6.24 5.33
C VAL A 9 4.63 6.04 3.81
N GLY A 10 4.27 7.08 3.05
CA GLY A 10 4.11 7.00 1.60
C GLY A 10 2.68 6.72 1.10
N ASP A 11 1.77 6.26 1.96
CA ASP A 11 0.37 5.97 1.59
C ASP A 11 -0.48 7.24 1.76
N ALA A 12 -0.55 8.05 0.69
CA ALA A 12 -1.24 9.33 0.65
C ALA A 12 -2.75 9.17 0.46
N ASN A 13 -3.17 8.20 -0.34
CA ASN A 13 -4.59 7.93 -0.61
C ASN A 13 -5.23 6.95 0.39
N LEU A 14 -4.49 6.55 1.43
CA LEU A 14 -4.94 5.65 2.50
C LEU A 14 -5.40 4.27 2.00
N SER A 15 -4.84 3.79 0.90
CA SER A 15 -5.12 2.47 0.33
C SER A 15 -4.46 1.33 1.11
N GLY A 16 -3.58 1.64 2.05
CA GLY A 16 -2.76 0.70 2.81
C GLY A 16 -1.48 0.28 2.07
N VAL A 17 -1.21 0.82 0.87
CA VAL A 17 -0.07 0.43 0.04
C VAL A 17 0.56 1.64 -0.63
N PHE A 18 1.79 1.97 -0.25
CA PHE A 18 2.59 2.97 -0.95
C PHE A 18 2.96 2.49 -2.37
N ASN A 19 2.39 3.12 -3.39
CA ASN A 19 2.62 2.80 -4.80
C ASN A 19 2.56 4.07 -5.69
N GLY A 20 2.61 3.88 -7.01
CA GLY A 20 2.59 4.99 -7.97
C GLY A 20 1.32 5.86 -7.91
N SER A 21 0.20 5.34 -7.42
CA SER A 21 -1.05 6.10 -7.25
C SER A 21 -0.91 7.17 -6.15
N ASP A 22 -0.16 6.89 -5.08
CA ASP A 22 0.14 7.87 -4.04
C ASP A 22 1.03 8.99 -4.57
N LEU A 23 2.03 8.63 -5.39
CA LEU A 23 2.90 9.63 -6.02
C LEU A 23 2.11 10.54 -6.97
N ILE A 24 1.16 10.01 -7.73
CA ILE A 24 0.30 10.83 -8.58
C ILE A 24 -0.58 11.76 -7.74
N GLU A 25 -1.13 11.26 -6.63
CA GLU A 25 -1.97 12.04 -5.71
C GLU A 25 -1.21 13.25 -5.15
N ILE A 26 -0.04 13.03 -4.54
CA ILE A 26 0.74 14.11 -3.91
C ILE A 26 1.24 15.14 -4.93
N PHE A 27 1.67 14.71 -6.12
CA PHE A 27 2.12 15.65 -7.16
C PHE A 27 0.97 16.46 -7.79
N THR A 28 -0.28 16.03 -7.60
CA THR A 28 -1.46 16.81 -8.02
C THR A 28 -1.71 18.01 -7.11
N ALA A 29 -1.25 17.98 -5.86
CA ALA A 29 -1.32 19.12 -4.93
C ALA A 29 -0.41 20.29 -5.33
N ALA A 30 0.65 20.02 -6.10
CA ALA A 30 1.60 21.02 -6.61
C ALA A 30 2.42 21.77 -5.55
N GLU A 31 2.70 21.13 -4.42
CA GLU A 31 3.44 21.73 -3.28
C GLU A 31 4.91 21.30 -3.19
N TYR A 32 5.39 20.47 -4.14
CA TYR A 32 6.78 20.02 -4.15
C TYR A 32 7.74 21.20 -4.43
N ASP A 33 8.62 21.51 -3.47
CA ASP A 33 9.61 22.60 -3.58
C ASP A 33 8.98 23.94 -4.07
N ASP A 34 7.80 24.31 -3.56
CA ASP A 34 7.01 25.45 -4.08
C ASP A 34 7.33 26.83 -3.45
N GLU A 35 8.20 26.85 -2.43
CA GLU A 35 8.58 28.03 -1.63
C GLU A 35 7.46 28.65 -0.77
N ILE A 36 6.35 27.94 -0.53
CA ILE A 36 5.25 28.38 0.34
C ILE A 36 5.34 27.65 1.69
N PRO A 37 5.76 28.32 2.78
CA PRO A 37 6.01 27.62 4.03
C PRO A 37 4.74 27.10 4.69
N GLY A 38 4.77 25.85 5.14
CA GLY A 38 3.78 25.22 6.01
C GLY A 38 2.45 24.92 5.34
N ASN A 39 2.43 24.75 4.01
CA ASN A 39 1.21 24.41 3.28
C ASN A 39 0.98 22.90 3.10
N SER A 40 1.96 22.05 3.40
CA SER A 40 1.83 20.61 3.14
C SER A 40 1.30 19.80 4.31
N SER A 41 0.32 18.96 4.01
CA SER A 41 -0.12 17.87 4.88
C SER A 41 0.46 16.52 4.46
N ARG A 42 0.27 15.50 5.31
CA ARG A 42 0.66 14.11 5.02
C ARG A 42 0.04 13.54 3.74
N ALA A 43 -1.15 14.02 3.36
CA ALA A 43 -1.83 13.60 2.13
C ALA A 43 -1.29 14.33 0.89
N GLU A 44 -0.62 15.48 1.08
CA GLU A 44 -0.03 16.31 0.02
C GLU A 44 1.47 16.07 -0.14
N GLY A 45 2.13 15.42 0.82
CA GLY A 45 3.52 14.97 0.68
C GLY A 45 4.37 15.02 1.96
N ASP A 46 3.91 15.69 3.03
CA ASP A 46 4.64 15.83 4.30
C ASP A 46 4.68 14.51 5.09
N TRP A 47 5.70 13.70 4.83
CA TRP A 47 5.89 12.38 5.43
C TRP A 47 6.97 12.37 6.51
N ASN A 48 7.69 13.48 6.66
CA ASN A 48 8.68 13.69 7.70
C ASN A 48 8.13 14.54 8.89
N CYS A 49 6.94 15.14 8.72
CA CYS A 49 6.22 15.99 9.66
C CYS A 49 6.85 17.38 9.91
N ASP A 50 7.46 17.99 8.89
CA ASP A 50 8.00 19.35 8.94
C ASP A 50 7.12 20.40 8.26
N ALA A 51 5.93 20.01 7.77
CA ALA A 51 4.95 20.83 7.06
C ALA A 51 5.39 21.34 5.68
N GLU A 52 6.45 20.77 5.10
CA GLU A 52 6.87 20.99 3.72
C GLU A 52 6.74 19.69 2.93
N PHE A 53 6.60 19.80 1.60
CA PHE A 53 6.80 18.65 0.71
C PHE A 53 8.07 18.84 -0.10
N ASP A 54 9.14 18.15 0.30
CA ASP A 54 10.42 18.22 -0.39
C ASP A 54 11.08 16.84 -0.60
N SER A 55 12.32 16.85 -1.07
CA SER A 55 13.10 15.63 -1.29
C SER A 55 13.30 14.78 -0.01
N SER A 56 13.29 15.38 1.16
CA SER A 56 13.42 14.72 2.47
C SER A 56 12.21 13.82 2.77
N ASP A 57 11.01 14.22 2.36
CA ASP A 57 9.80 13.40 2.48
C ASP A 57 9.82 12.19 1.56
N LEU A 58 10.21 12.40 0.31
CA LEU A 58 10.38 11.31 -0.65
C LEU A 58 11.42 10.31 -0.11
N LEU A 59 12.56 10.81 0.38
CA LEU A 59 13.59 9.97 0.99
C LEU A 59 13.04 9.23 2.20
N ARG A 60 12.26 9.89 3.07
CA ARG A 60 11.62 9.29 4.25
C ARG A 60 10.68 8.15 3.88
N ALA A 61 9.85 8.30 2.85
CA ALA A 61 8.95 7.25 2.39
C ALA A 61 9.68 6.08 1.71
N PHE A 62 10.70 6.34 0.90
CA PHE A 62 11.48 5.26 0.28
C PHE A 62 12.36 4.52 1.30
N GLN A 63 12.90 5.21 2.31
CA GLN A 63 13.66 4.59 3.41
C GLN A 63 12.79 3.66 4.26
N ALA A 64 11.48 3.90 4.34
CA ALA A 64 10.55 2.98 4.99
C ALA A 64 10.46 1.61 4.27
N GLY A 65 10.93 1.51 3.02
CA GLY A 65 11.09 0.26 2.28
C GLY A 65 9.78 -0.41 1.84
N ARG A 66 8.69 0.35 1.74
CA ARG A 66 7.33 -0.17 1.49
C ARG A 66 6.77 0.13 0.09
N TYR A 67 7.55 0.75 -0.79
CA TYR A 67 7.09 1.04 -2.14
C TYR A 67 6.83 -0.26 -2.92
N SER A 68 5.62 -0.40 -3.43
CA SER A 68 5.19 -1.55 -4.20
C SER A 68 4.77 -1.13 -5.59
N ARG A 69 5.24 -1.87 -6.60
CA ARG A 69 4.78 -1.72 -7.99
C ARG A 69 3.41 -2.37 -8.23
N ALA A 70 2.76 -2.87 -7.18
CA ALA A 70 1.45 -3.49 -7.27
C ALA A 70 0.44 -2.52 -7.91
N SER A 71 0.22 -2.66 -9.22
CA SER A 71 -0.97 -2.16 -9.88
C SER A 71 -2.18 -2.88 -9.28
N ARG A 72 -3.40 -2.33 -9.39
CA ARG A 72 -4.65 -2.96 -8.87
C ARG A 72 -4.76 -4.47 -9.17
N GLN A 73 -4.19 -4.96 -10.27
CA GLN A 73 -4.10 -6.39 -10.58
C GLN A 73 -3.35 -7.23 -9.53
N SER A 74 -2.30 -6.70 -8.91
CA SER A 74 -1.54 -7.43 -7.88
C SER A 74 -2.32 -7.57 -6.57
N GLN A 75 -3.22 -6.63 -6.25
CA GLN A 75 -4.10 -6.72 -5.08
C GLN A 75 -5.26 -7.71 -5.32
N GLU A 76 -5.84 -7.74 -6.52
CA GLU A 76 -6.87 -8.73 -6.90
C GLU A 76 -6.32 -10.17 -6.89
N VAL A 77 -5.07 -10.38 -7.35
CA VAL A 77 -4.45 -11.72 -7.34
C VAL A 77 -4.11 -12.17 -5.92
N ALA A 78 -3.67 -11.27 -5.03
CA ALA A 78 -3.42 -11.61 -3.63
C ALA A 78 -4.71 -11.95 -2.87
N ALA A 79 -5.77 -11.17 -3.08
CA ALA A 79 -7.09 -11.44 -2.52
C ALA A 79 -7.68 -12.76 -3.06
N ALA A 80 -7.57 -13.01 -4.38
CA ALA A 80 -8.04 -14.25 -5.00
C ALA A 80 -7.25 -15.49 -4.53
N ARG A 81 -5.93 -15.36 -4.30
CA ARG A 81 -5.10 -16.43 -3.73
C ARG A 81 -5.53 -16.83 -2.32
N SER A 82 -5.99 -15.88 -1.51
CA SER A 82 -6.54 -16.17 -0.18
C SER A 82 -7.87 -16.93 -0.22
N THR A 83 -8.65 -16.78 -1.30
CA THR A 83 -9.93 -17.47 -1.49
C THR A 83 -9.77 -18.89 -2.02
N ILE A 84 -8.77 -19.15 -2.87
CA ILE A 84 -8.60 -20.45 -3.54
C ILE A 84 -8.02 -21.52 -2.60
N ILE A 85 -7.21 -21.16 -1.60
CA ILE A 85 -6.57 -22.11 -0.67
C ILE A 85 -7.56 -22.69 0.37
N GLY A 86 -8.77 -22.16 0.48
CA GLY A 86 -9.80 -22.64 1.43
C GLY A 86 -10.68 -23.80 0.95
N HIS A 87 -10.57 -24.26 -0.31
CA HIS A 87 -11.57 -25.15 -0.92
C HIS A 87 -11.05 -26.54 -1.33
N GLU A 88 -9.84 -26.94 -0.93
CA GLU A 88 -9.24 -28.23 -1.36
C GLU A 88 -8.74 -29.09 -0.19
N LEU A 89 -9.63 -29.39 0.77
CA LEU A 89 -9.40 -30.40 1.82
C LEU A 89 -10.56 -31.41 1.97
N GLU A 90 -11.22 -31.76 0.87
CA GLU A 90 -12.05 -33.00 0.83
C GLU A 90 -11.58 -33.89 -0.33
N THR A 91 -10.35 -34.36 -0.23
CA THR A 91 -9.85 -35.49 -1.01
C THR A 91 -10.28 -36.82 -0.36
N GLU A 92 -10.90 -37.66 -1.19
CA GLU A 92 -10.71 -39.12 -1.20
C GLU A 92 -11.40 -39.97 -0.10
N ARG A 93 -12.68 -40.28 -0.31
CA ARG A 93 -13.26 -41.56 0.16
C ARG A 93 -12.65 -42.71 -0.66
N PRO A 94 -12.01 -43.73 -0.05
CA PRO A 94 -11.50 -44.87 -0.80
C PRO A 94 -12.66 -45.70 -1.36
N ALA A 95 -12.58 -46.03 -2.65
CA ALA A 95 -13.48 -46.96 -3.31
C ALA A 95 -13.28 -48.37 -2.72
N ALA A 96 -14.18 -48.80 -1.84
CA ALA A 96 -14.25 -50.20 -1.42
C ALA A 96 -14.65 -51.07 -2.63
N GLY A 97 -13.81 -52.06 -2.90
CA GLY A 97 -13.80 -52.86 -4.10
C GLY A 97 -15.07 -53.69 -4.35
N ARG A 98 -15.34 -53.89 -5.64
CA ARG A 98 -16.13 -55.01 -6.14
C ARG A 98 -15.42 -56.32 -5.80
N SER A 99 -16.15 -57.28 -5.25
CA SER A 99 -15.71 -58.67 -5.22
C SER A 99 -16.87 -59.60 -5.59
N ALA A 100 -16.56 -60.44 -6.57
CA ALA A 100 -17.22 -61.67 -7.05
C ALA A 100 -18.68 -61.59 -7.54
#